data_AF-A0A246E3W4-F1
#
_entry.id   AF-A0A246E3W4-F1
#
_cell.length_a   1.000
_cell.length_b   1.000
_cell.length_c   1.000
_cell.angle_alpha   90.00
_cell.angle_beta   90.00
_cell.angle_gamma   90.00
#
_symmetry.space_group_name_H-M   'P 1'
#
loop_
_entity.id
_entity.type
_entity.pdbx_description
1 polymer ?
#
loop_
_entity_poly.entity_id
_entity_poly.type
_entity_poly.pdbx_seq_one_letter_code
_entity_poly.pdbx_strand_id
1 'polypeptide(L)' 'MQDIRQETLNECTRAEQSASVVLWEIDLTEVGGERYFFCNEQNEKGEPVTWQGRQYQP' A
#
# COMPACT_ATOMS: atom_id res chain seq x y z
N MET A 1 37.96 10.90 14.01
CA MET A 1 36.73 10.73 13.20
C MET A 1 36.48 9.22 13.19
N GLN A 2 35.47 8.74 13.90
CA GLN A 2 35.24 7.29 14.04
C GLN A 2 34.42 6.77 12.85
N ASP A 3 34.91 5.71 12.21
CA ASP A 3 34.20 4.98 11.16
C ASP A 3 32.90 4.38 11.70
N ILE A 4 31.79 4.97 11.26
CA ILE A 4 30.45 4.50 11.57
C ILE A 4 30.26 3.19 10.78
N ARG A 5 30.11 2.06 11.49
CA ARG A 5 29.90 0.76 10.84
C ARG A 5 28.63 0.81 10.01
N GLN A 6 28.74 0.47 8.72
CA GLN A 6 27.65 0.45 7.74
C GLN A 6 26.46 -0.45 8.12
N GLU A 7 26.55 -1.20 9.22
CA GLU A 7 25.45 -1.98 9.80
C GLU A 7 24.31 -1.11 10.39
N THR A 8 24.52 0.21 10.52
CA THR A 8 23.49 1.18 10.96
C THR A 8 22.96 2.08 9.84
N LEU A 9 23.13 1.69 8.57
CA LEU A 9 22.36 2.27 7.48
C LEU A 9 21.02 1.53 7.36
N ASN A 10 20.16 1.66 8.38
CA ASN A 10 18.77 1.23 8.22
C ASN A 10 18.14 2.19 7.21
N GLU A 11 17.92 1.68 6.00
CA GLU A 11 17.47 2.38 4.80
C GLU A 11 16.37 3.41 5.11
N CYS A 12 16.77 4.68 5.21
CA CYS A 12 15.85 5.83 5.20
C CYS A 12 15.38 6.07 3.76
N THR A 13 14.81 5.03 3.15
CA THR A 13 14.11 5.04 1.86
C THR A 13 12.99 4.01 1.88
N ARG A 14 12.45 3.70 3.05
CA ARG A 14 11.08 3.19 3.11
C ARG A 14 10.21 4.39 2.79
N ALA A 15 9.49 4.37 1.66
CA ALA A 15 8.47 5.38 1.40
C ALA A 15 7.65 5.52 2.68
N GLU A 16 7.57 6.73 3.24
CA GLU A 16 6.83 6.98 4.47
C GLU A 16 5.37 6.61 4.20
N GLN A 17 5.04 5.33 4.44
CA GLN A 17 3.68 4.85 4.27
C GLN A 17 2.84 5.74 5.16
N SER A 18 1.83 6.38 4.56
CA SER A 18 0.98 7.29 5.30
C SER A 18 0.41 6.54 6.50
N ALA A 19 0.39 7.18 7.67
CA ALA A 19 -0.19 6.58 8.88
C ALA A 19 -1.68 6.20 8.72
N SER A 20 -2.32 6.63 7.64
CA SER A 20 -3.70 6.31 7.27
C SER A 20 -3.75 5.75 5.85
N VAL A 21 -4.46 4.63 5.71
CA VAL A 21 -4.80 4.01 4.42
C VAL A 21 -6.24 4.36 4.08
N VAL A 22 -6.45 4.85 2.87
CA VAL A 22 -7.75 5.17 2.28
C VAL A 22 -8.13 4.06 1.30
N LEU A 23 -9.31 3.48 1.51
CA LEU A 23 -9.87 2.43 0.67
C LEU A 23 -11.04 2.98 -0.14
N TRP A 24 -11.03 2.72 -1.44
CA TRP A 24 -12.08 3.12 -2.38
C TRP A 24 -12.75 1.89 -3.00
N GLU A 25 -14.05 2.01 -3.23
CA GLU A 25 -14.87 1.01 -3.92
C GLU A 25 -15.65 1.72 -5.02
N ILE A 26 -15.57 1.20 -6.24
CA ILE A 26 -16.36 1.68 -7.38
C ILE A 26 -17.25 0.53 -7.83
N ASP A 27 -18.56 0.69 -7.70
CA ASP A 27 -19.55 -0.28 -8.14
C ASP A 27 -20.14 0.12 -9.49
N LEU A 28 -19.80 -0.62 -10.53
CA LEU A 28 -20.40 -0.45 -11.86
C LEU A 28 -21.40 -1.56 -12.19
N THR A 29 -21.77 -2.42 -11.23
CA THR A 29 -22.67 -3.56 -11.47
C THR A 29 -24.06 -3.13 -11.93
N GLU A 30 -24.52 -1.94 -11.50
CA GLU A 30 -25.81 -1.37 -11.94
C GLU A 30 -25.87 -1.11 -13.44
N VAL A 31 -24.73 -0.90 -14.10
CA VAL A 31 -24.62 -0.70 -15.56
C VAL A 31 -24.06 -1.93 -16.29
N GLY A 32 -23.99 -3.08 -15.62
CA GLY A 32 -23.44 -4.32 -16.17
C GLY A 32 -21.91 -4.40 -16.17
N GLY A 33 -21.24 -3.49 -15.46
CA GLY A 33 -19.80 -3.53 -15.22
C GLY A 33 -19.42 -4.35 -13.98
N GLU A 34 -18.14 -4.30 -13.63
CA GLU A 34 -17.61 -4.96 -12.44
C GLU A 34 -17.43 -4.00 -11.27
N ARG A 35 -17.19 -4.55 -10.08
CA ARG A 35 -16.84 -3.77 -8.88
C ARG A 35 -15.33 -3.75 -8.70
N TYR A 36 -14.76 -2.57 -8.53
CA TYR A 36 -13.33 -2.34 -8.38
C TYR A 36 -12.99 -1.84 -6.98
N PHE A 37 -11.79 -2.19 -6.51
CA PHE A 37 -11.29 -1.89 -5.16
C PHE A 37 -9.89 -1.29 -5.25
N PHE A 38 -9.70 -0.11 -4.67
CA PHE A 38 -8.43 0.64 -4.73
C PHE A 38 -7.96 1.09 -3.35
N CYS A 39 -6.64 1.19 -3.16
CA CYS A 39 -6.02 1.80 -2.00
C CYS A 39 -5.02 2.87 -2.42
N ASN A 40 -4.83 3.91 -1.61
CA ASN A 40 -3.87 4.98 -1.90
C ASN A 40 -2.41 4.61 -1.57
N GLU A 41 -2.19 3.45 -0.94
CA GLU A 41 -0.88 3.00 -0.46
C GLU A 41 -0.60 1.59 -0.97
N GLN A 42 0.63 1.36 -1.40
CA GLN A 42 1.13 0.01 -1.58
C GLN A 42 1.48 -0.58 -0.20
N ASN A 43 1.26 -1.88 0.00
CA ASN A 43 1.72 -2.50 1.23
C ASN A 43 3.26 -2.56 1.26
N GLU A 44 3.84 -2.84 2.43
CA GLU A 44 5.30 -2.89 2.61
C GLU A 44 6.01 -3.93 1.71
N LYS A 45 5.26 -4.87 1.13
CA LYS A 45 5.77 -5.93 0.26
C LYS A 45 5.62 -5.61 -1.23
N GLY A 46 4.99 -4.50 -1.58
CA GLY A 46 4.68 -4.20 -2.97
C GLY A 46 3.43 -4.91 -3.50
N GLU A 47 2.66 -5.60 -2.64
CA GLU A 47 1.53 -6.42 -3.04
C GLU A 47 0.18 -5.70 -2.80
N PRO A 48 -0.93 -6.15 -3.42
CA PRO A 48 -2.26 -5.67 -3.12
C PRO A 48 -2.61 -5.79 -1.64
N VAL A 49 -3.28 -4.79 -1.10
CA VAL A 49 -3.76 -4.80 0.29
C VAL A 49 -4.97 -5.73 0.38
N THR A 50 -4.97 -6.69 1.31
CA THR A 50 -6.14 -7.54 1.57
C THR A 50 -6.86 -7.07 2.83
N TRP A 51 -8.12 -6.65 2.70
CA TRP A 51 -8.94 -6.18 3.82
C TRP A 51 -10.35 -6.78 3.75
N GLN A 52 -10.81 -7.36 4.86
CA GLN A 52 -12.10 -8.07 4.94
C GLN A 52 -12.31 -9.10 3.81
N GLY A 53 -11.24 -9.79 3.39
CA GLY A 53 -11.28 -10.79 2.32
C GLY A 53 -11.33 -10.22 0.90
N ARG A 54 -11.17 -8.90 0.72
CA ARG A 54 -11.12 -8.23 -0.59
C ARG A 54 -9.70 -7.71 -0.85
N GLN A 55 -9.25 -7.83 -2.10
CA GLN A 55 -7.98 -7.26 -2.54
C GLN A 55 -8.20 -5.84 -3.10
N TYR A 56 -7.38 -4.90 -2.63
CA TYR A 56 -7.36 -3.51 -3.06
C TYR A 56 -6.08 -3.26 -3.85
N GLN A 57 -6.24 -2.74 -5.06
CA GLN A 57 -5.14 -2.37 -5.94
C GLN A 57 -4.56 -1.01 -5.51
N PRO A 58 -3.24 -0.86 -5.40
CA PRO A 58 -2.60 0.43 -5.16
C PRO A 58 -2.73 1.39 -6.35
#